data_AF-A0A933YR14-F1
#
_entry.id   AF-A0A933YR14-F1
#
_cell.length_a   1.000
_cell.length_b   1.000
_cell.length_c   1.000
_cell.angle_alpha   90.00
_cell.angle_beta   90.00
_cell.angle_gamma   90.00
#
_symmetry.space_group_name_H-M   'P 1'
#
loop_
_entity.id
_entity.type
_entity.pdbx_description
1 polymer ?
#
loop_
_entity_poly.entity_id
_entity_poly.type
_entity_poly.pdbx_seq_one_letter_code
_entity_poly.pdbx_strand_id
1 'polypeptide(L)'
;MKRIAFIATLAAGLLTVGLTGRLSAQEKEHHHKAPHGGLVVTVGKDYHFELVVKEKELNLYVLDAKEKALSVKDVSGDIVVLMGKEKKTMKLSPSGDFLKASGDFTKAEKFTAVATVKLRGKNETGRFVYTKAVHHDEMQEKHHDEKDEHHDMK
;
A
#
# COMPACT_ATOMS: atom_id res chain seq x y z
N MET A 1 -52.77 -8.28 31.65
CA MET A 1 -51.44 -8.02 32.23
C MET A 1 -50.94 -9.31 32.84
N LYS A 2 -49.90 -9.94 32.28
CA LYS A 2 -49.36 -11.21 32.78
C LYS A 2 -47.88 -11.02 33.06
N ARG A 3 -47.55 -10.87 34.35
CA ARG A 3 -46.19 -10.86 34.89
C ARG A 3 -45.79 -12.32 35.06
N ILE A 4 -44.77 -12.77 34.33
CA ILE A 4 -44.23 -14.11 34.48
C ILE A 4 -42.87 -13.93 35.16
N ALA A 5 -42.81 -14.30 36.43
CA ALA A 5 -41.59 -14.42 37.19
C ALA A 5 -41.02 -15.83 36.94
N PHE A 6 -39.74 -15.91 36.58
CA PHE A 6 -38.95 -17.13 36.68
C PHE A 6 -37.75 -16.83 37.57
N ILE A 7 -37.74 -17.49 38.73
CA ILE A 7 -36.59 -17.60 39.63
C ILE A 7 -36.04 -19.02 39.42
N ALA A 8 -34.71 -19.15 39.31
CA ALA A 8 -33.87 -20.09 40.07
C ALA A 8 -32.67 -20.65 39.28
N THR A 9 -31.47 -20.32 39.78
CA THR A 9 -30.40 -21.29 40.14
C THR A 9 -29.54 -21.86 38.98
N LEU A 10 -28.31 -21.38 38.77
CA LEU A 10 -27.02 -21.72 39.43
C LEU A 10 -26.24 -22.79 38.65
N ALA A 11 -25.11 -22.39 38.06
CA ALA A 11 -23.91 -23.23 37.97
C ALA A 11 -22.70 -22.35 37.63
N ALA A 12 -21.74 -22.34 38.55
CA ALA A 12 -20.41 -21.78 38.35
C ALA A 12 -19.62 -22.65 37.38
N GLY A 13 -18.86 -22.01 36.50
CA GLY A 13 -17.93 -22.65 35.57
C GLY A 13 -16.95 -21.62 35.03
N LEU A 14 -16.04 -21.15 35.89
CA LEU A 14 -14.88 -20.38 35.46
C LEU A 14 -13.87 -21.35 34.86
N LEU A 15 -13.72 -21.33 33.53
CA LEU A 15 -12.57 -21.93 32.85
C LEU A 15 -11.93 -20.86 31.98
N THR A 16 -10.82 -20.31 32.46
CA THR A 16 -9.93 -19.45 31.71
C THR A 16 -8.93 -20.29 30.91
N VAL A 17 -8.40 -19.66 29.86
CA VAL A 17 -7.25 -20.02 29.02
C VAL A 17 -7.60 -20.65 27.65
N GLY A 18 -7.41 -19.80 26.64
CA GLY A 18 -7.32 -20.13 25.22
C GLY A 18 -6.89 -18.89 24.44
N LEU A 19 -5.77 -18.27 24.85
CA LEU A 19 -5.12 -17.22 24.08
C LEU A 19 -4.45 -17.86 22.85
N THR A 20 -4.45 -17.10 21.75
CA THR A 20 -3.65 -17.27 20.53
C THR A 20 -4.25 -18.14 19.42
N GLY A 21 -4.87 -17.42 18.49
CA GLY A 21 -5.12 -17.86 17.13
C GLY A 21 -5.44 -16.62 16.30
N ARG A 22 -4.53 -15.64 16.29
CA ARG A 22 -4.63 -14.53 15.31
C ARG A 22 -4.64 -15.20 13.95
N LEU A 23 -5.69 -14.95 13.16
CA LEU A 23 -5.72 -15.28 11.75
C LEU A 23 -4.45 -14.73 11.10
N SER A 24 -3.45 -15.59 10.93
CA SER A 24 -2.42 -15.35 9.95
C SER A 24 -2.97 -15.95 8.68
N ALA A 25 -3.88 -15.20 8.05
CA ALA A 25 -4.01 -15.29 6.60
C ALA A 25 -2.65 -14.82 6.07
N GLN A 26 -1.70 -15.75 6.02
CA GLN A 26 -0.52 -15.61 5.18
C GLN A 26 -1.07 -15.76 3.76
N GLU A 27 -1.67 -14.68 3.25
CA GLU A 27 -1.63 -14.46 1.81
C GLU A 27 -0.15 -14.56 1.48
N LYS A 28 0.19 -15.61 0.74
CA LYS A 28 1.47 -15.68 0.08
C LYS A 28 1.50 -14.46 -0.83
N GLU A 29 2.13 -13.38 -0.35
CA GLU A 29 2.55 -12.31 -1.23
C GLU A 29 3.45 -12.97 -2.26
N HIS A 30 2.90 -13.18 -3.45
CA HIS A 30 3.73 -13.31 -4.63
C HIS A 30 4.51 -12.01 -4.65
N HIS A 31 5.79 -12.09 -4.27
CA HIS A 31 6.70 -10.95 -4.28
C HIS A 31 6.78 -10.46 -5.73
N HIS A 32 5.91 -9.51 -6.04
CA HIS A 32 6.03 -8.73 -7.26
C HIS A 32 7.29 -7.90 -7.10
N LYS A 33 8.16 -7.90 -8.10
CA LYS A 33 9.26 -6.93 -8.11
C LYS A 33 8.62 -5.55 -8.07
N ALA A 34 9.14 -4.68 -7.22
CA ALA A 34 8.82 -3.26 -7.20
C ALA A 34 9.96 -2.48 -7.89
N PRO A 35 9.99 -2.37 -9.23
CA PRO A 35 11.09 -1.75 -9.96
C PRO A 35 11.44 -0.33 -9.47
N HIS A 36 10.49 0.38 -8.88
CA HIS A 36 10.64 1.75 -8.40
C HIS A 36 10.55 1.88 -6.87
N GLY A 37 10.56 0.76 -6.14
CA GLY A 37 10.44 0.72 -4.68
C GLY A 37 9.04 1.10 -4.16
N GLY A 38 8.00 0.85 -4.96
CA GLY A 38 6.61 1.12 -4.59
C GLY A 38 5.83 -0.11 -4.14
N LEU A 39 4.55 0.11 -3.86
CA LEU A 39 3.57 -0.94 -3.63
C LEU A 39 3.07 -1.49 -4.97
N VAL A 40 3.21 -2.78 -5.21
CA VAL A 40 2.78 -3.40 -6.47
C VAL A 40 1.52 -4.24 -6.27
N VAL A 41 0.55 -4.07 -7.17
CA VAL A 41 -0.67 -4.89 -7.21
C VAL A 41 -0.94 -5.36 -8.64
N THR A 42 -1.34 -6.61 -8.79
CA THR A 42 -1.83 -7.14 -10.06
C THR A 42 -3.21 -6.55 -10.37
N VAL A 43 -3.41 -6.07 -11.59
CA VAL A 43 -4.69 -5.53 -12.07
C VAL A 43 -5.06 -6.15 -13.41
N GLY A 44 -6.33 -6.51 -13.56
CA GLY A 44 -6.78 -7.27 -14.73
C GLY A 44 -6.02 -8.59 -14.85
N LYS A 45 -5.69 -8.98 -16.09
CA LYS A 45 -4.99 -10.24 -16.39
C LYS A 45 -3.48 -10.05 -16.63
N ASP A 46 -3.10 -8.95 -17.27
CA ASP A 46 -1.79 -8.79 -17.90
C ASP A 46 -1.02 -7.55 -17.42
N TYR A 47 -1.48 -6.90 -16.35
CA TYR A 47 -0.89 -5.66 -15.86
C TYR A 47 -0.63 -5.70 -14.36
N HIS A 48 0.34 -4.90 -13.95
CA HIS A 48 0.49 -4.50 -12.56
C HIS A 48 0.47 -2.99 -12.46
N PHE A 49 0.01 -2.49 -11.33
CA PHE A 49 0.23 -1.11 -10.95
C PHE A 49 1.23 -1.06 -9.82
N GLU A 50 2.20 -0.17 -9.93
CA GLU A 50 3.13 0.16 -8.86
C GLU A 50 2.88 1.59 -8.38
N LEU A 51 2.53 1.75 -7.11
CA LEU A 51 2.30 3.03 -6.47
C LEU A 51 3.52 3.42 -5.63
N VAL A 52 4.18 4.50 -6.03
CA VAL A 52 5.29 5.11 -5.28
C VAL A 52 4.77 6.36 -4.58
N VAL A 53 4.96 6.41 -3.26
CA VAL A 53 4.60 7.56 -2.42
C VAL A 53 5.81 8.49 -2.32
N LYS A 54 5.65 9.75 -2.75
CA LYS A 54 6.65 10.82 -2.59
C LYS A 54 6.10 11.91 -1.67
N GLU A 55 6.94 12.87 -1.30
CA GLU A 55 6.58 13.95 -0.38
C GLU A 55 5.36 14.77 -0.83
N LYS A 56 5.27 15.10 -2.12
CA LYS A 56 4.24 16.00 -2.67
C LYS A 56 3.43 15.39 -3.82
N GLU A 57 3.61 14.09 -4.07
CA GLU A 57 2.93 13.40 -5.15
C GLU A 57 2.82 11.88 -4.91
N LEU A 58 1.86 11.28 -5.59
CA LEU A 58 1.79 9.85 -5.84
C LEU A 58 2.14 9.60 -7.30
N ASN A 59 3.06 8.67 -7.52
CA ASN A 59 3.46 8.23 -8.85
C ASN A 59 2.97 6.81 -9.06
N LEU A 60 2.09 6.63 -10.04
CA LEU A 60 1.53 5.34 -10.42
C LEU A 60 2.16 4.89 -11.73
N TYR A 61 2.98 3.86 -11.68
CA TYR A 61 3.52 3.19 -12.86
C TYR A 61 2.58 2.09 -13.31
N VAL A 62 2.45 1.94 -14.63
CA VAL A 62 1.76 0.82 -15.25
C VAL A 62 2.82 -0.15 -15.75
N LEU A 63 2.77 -1.39 -15.29
CA LEU A 63 3.71 -2.44 -15.66
C LEU A 63 3.00 -3.51 -16.50
N ASP A 64 3.71 -4.14 -17.43
CA ASP A 64 3.24 -5.35 -18.11
C ASP A 64 3.35 -6.59 -17.21
N ALA A 65 2.86 -7.74 -17.67
CA ALA A 65 2.91 -9.02 -16.96
C ALA A 65 4.33 -9.51 -16.60
N LYS A 66 5.39 -8.85 -17.08
CA LYS A 66 6.80 -9.12 -16.74
C LYS A 66 7.40 -7.98 -15.89
N GLU A 67 6.55 -7.15 -15.28
CA GLU A 67 6.91 -6.04 -14.40
C GLU A 67 7.76 -4.96 -15.10
N LYS A 68 7.68 -4.88 -16.43
CA LYS A 68 8.34 -3.82 -17.20
C LYS A 68 7.42 -2.62 -17.32
N ALA A 69 7.96 -1.43 -17.05
CA ALA A 69 7.22 -0.17 -17.20
C ALA A 69 6.72 0.04 -18.64
N LEU A 70 5.45 0.44 -18.74
CA LEU A 70 4.77 0.82 -19.96
C LEU A 70 4.66 2.35 -20.05
N SER A 71 4.66 2.87 -21.28
CA SER A 71 4.39 4.29 -21.54
C SER A 71 2.96 4.65 -21.14
N VAL A 72 2.81 5.80 -20.50
CA VAL A 72 1.51 6.32 -20.02
C VAL A 72 1.08 7.62 -20.71
N LYS A 73 1.74 8.03 -21.80
CA LYS A 73 1.52 9.34 -22.46
C LYS A 73 0.05 9.68 -22.77
N ASP A 74 -0.73 8.68 -23.18
CA ASP A 74 -2.15 8.84 -23.55
C ASP A 74 -3.09 8.18 -22.54
N VAL A 75 -2.60 7.93 -21.33
CA VAL A 75 -3.32 7.24 -20.27
C VAL A 75 -3.74 8.27 -19.21
N SER A 76 -4.95 8.14 -18.70
CA SER A 76 -5.40 8.91 -17.56
C SER A 76 -6.28 8.07 -16.65
N GLY A 77 -6.47 8.54 -15.43
CA GLY A 77 -7.33 7.89 -14.47
C GLY A 77 -7.65 8.78 -13.29
N ASP A 78 -8.20 8.15 -12.27
CA ASP A 78 -8.49 8.77 -10.99
C ASP A 78 -7.88 7.92 -9.87
N ILE A 79 -7.50 8.58 -8.79
CA ILE A 79 -7.08 7.92 -7.56
C ILE A 79 -7.88 8.47 -6.39
N VAL A 80 -8.45 7.55 -5.62
CA VAL A 80 -9.16 7.85 -4.38
C VAL A 80 -8.26 7.45 -3.22
N VAL A 81 -7.91 8.42 -2.38
CA VAL A 81 -7.12 8.20 -1.16
C VAL A 81 -8.03 8.31 0.05
N LEU A 82 -7.96 7.31 0.94
CA LEU A 82 -8.67 7.22 2.21
C LEU A 82 -7.67 7.28 3.36
N MET A 83 -7.71 8.38 4.12
CA MET A 83 -6.86 8.65 5.29
C MET A 83 -7.77 8.76 6.52
N GLY A 84 -7.94 7.66 7.25
CA GLY A 84 -8.91 7.58 8.34
C GLY A 84 -10.33 7.82 7.84
N LYS A 85 -10.92 8.97 8.18
CA LYS A 85 -12.27 9.39 7.72
C LYS A 85 -12.22 10.33 6.51
N GLU A 86 -11.04 10.83 6.15
CA GLU A 86 -10.87 11.72 5.02
C GLU A 86 -10.83 10.92 3.71
N LYS A 87 -11.58 11.38 2.72
CA LYS A 87 -11.58 10.84 1.36
C LYS A 87 -11.20 11.96 0.39
N LYS A 88 -10.16 11.74 -0.41
CA LYS A 88 -9.73 12.66 -1.46
C LYS A 88 -9.69 11.95 -2.81
N THR A 89 -10.39 12.50 -3.80
CA THR A 89 -10.30 12.04 -5.19
C THR A 89 -9.40 13.00 -5.97
N MET A 90 -8.45 12.46 -6.73
CA MET A 90 -7.53 13.24 -7.56
C MET A 90 -7.39 12.62 -8.94
N LYS A 91 -7.15 13.46 -9.94
CA LYS A 91 -6.86 13.01 -11.29
C LYS A 91 -5.42 12.48 -11.36
N LEU A 92 -5.25 11.35 -12.02
CA LEU A 92 -3.97 10.81 -12.46
C LEU A 92 -3.67 11.33 -13.87
N SER A 93 -2.57 12.08 -14.02
CA SER A 93 -2.15 12.65 -15.30
C SER A 93 -0.74 12.20 -15.69
N PRO A 94 -0.45 11.96 -16.98
CA PRO A 94 0.89 11.56 -17.44
C PRO A 94 1.99 12.54 -17.01
N SER A 95 3.11 11.99 -16.56
CA SER A 95 4.31 12.71 -16.14
C SER A 95 5.53 11.85 -16.42
N GLY A 96 6.07 11.96 -17.64
CA GLY A 96 7.13 11.04 -18.10
C GLY A 96 6.59 9.62 -18.24
N ASP A 97 7.13 8.70 -17.45
CA ASP A 97 6.82 7.26 -17.51
C ASP A 97 5.78 6.80 -16.47
N PHE A 98 5.23 7.73 -15.68
CA PHE A 98 4.22 7.45 -14.65
C PHE A 98 3.04 8.42 -14.69
N LEU A 99 1.94 8.02 -14.07
CA LEU A 99 0.81 8.91 -13.82
C LEU A 99 0.99 9.57 -12.45
N LYS A 100 0.83 10.89 -12.40
CA LYS A 100 1.00 11.69 -11.21
C LYS A 100 -0.33 12.15 -10.64
N ALA A 101 -0.45 12.12 -9.32
CA ALA A 101 -1.44 12.88 -8.54
C ALA A 101 -0.74 13.70 -7.44
N SER A 102 -0.96 15.01 -7.40
CA SER A 102 -0.32 15.89 -6.41
C SER A 102 -1.04 15.92 -5.06
N GLY A 103 -0.27 15.92 -3.98
CA GLY A 103 -0.75 15.99 -2.60
C GLY A 103 0.33 15.62 -1.58
N ASP A 104 0.13 15.97 -0.32
CA ASP A 104 1.02 15.62 0.77
C ASP A 104 0.49 14.36 1.46
N PHE A 105 1.18 13.23 1.29
CA PHE A 105 0.77 11.91 1.78
C PHE A 105 1.74 11.32 2.82
N THR A 106 2.93 11.90 2.97
CA THR A 106 4.00 11.38 3.86
C THR A 106 3.72 11.65 5.34
N LYS A 107 2.80 12.57 5.63
CA LYS A 107 2.29 12.83 6.98
C LYS A 107 1.34 11.74 7.49
N ALA A 108 0.77 10.92 6.60
CA ALA A 108 -0.13 9.86 7.00
C ALA A 108 0.66 8.61 7.41
N GLU A 109 0.44 8.13 8.64
CA GLU A 109 1.00 6.85 9.11
C GLU A 109 0.44 5.65 8.33
N LYS A 110 -0.81 5.77 7.86
CA LYS A 110 -1.49 4.76 7.05
C LYS A 110 -2.56 5.39 6.16
N PHE A 111 -2.66 4.90 4.93
CA PHE A 111 -3.80 5.21 4.05
C PHE A 111 -4.11 4.07 3.08
N THR A 112 -5.31 4.09 2.51
CA THR A 112 -5.67 3.23 1.37
C THR A 112 -5.80 4.09 0.12
N ALA A 113 -5.17 3.68 -0.97
CA ALA A 113 -5.35 4.30 -2.27
C ALA A 113 -6.03 3.33 -3.24
N VAL A 114 -7.01 3.81 -3.99
CA VAL A 114 -7.67 3.04 -5.05
C VAL A 114 -7.50 3.81 -6.34
N ALA A 115 -6.66 3.29 -7.23
CA ALA A 115 -6.41 3.87 -8.55
C ALA A 115 -7.25 3.16 -9.60
N THR A 116 -7.92 3.93 -10.44
CA THR A 116 -8.64 3.43 -11.62
C THR A 116 -8.08 4.10 -12.85
N VAL A 117 -7.57 3.31 -13.79
CA VAL A 117 -6.88 3.79 -14.99
C VAL A 117 -7.48 3.12 -16.21
N LYS A 118 -7.69 3.89 -17.30
CA LYS A 118 -8.19 3.34 -18.55
C LYS A 118 -7.04 2.79 -19.40
N LEU A 119 -6.92 1.47 -19.47
CA LEU A 119 -5.94 0.78 -20.31
C LEU A 119 -6.65 0.06 -21.47
N ARG A 120 -6.21 0.31 -22.70
CA ARG A 120 -6.76 -0.33 -23.92
C ARG A 120 -8.30 -0.31 -23.98
N GLY A 121 -8.92 0.79 -23.55
CA GLY A 121 -10.37 0.96 -23.55
C GLY A 121 -11.12 0.38 -22.34
N LYS A 122 -10.44 -0.30 -21.42
CA LYS A 122 -11.03 -0.87 -20.19
C LYS A 122 -10.49 -0.15 -18.95
N ASN A 123 -11.33 -0.04 -17.92
CA ASN A 123 -10.90 0.49 -16.63
C ASN A 123 -10.31 -0.63 -15.79
N GLU A 124 -9.03 -0.51 -15.47
CA GLU A 124 -8.34 -1.39 -14.51
C GLU A 124 -8.22 -0.67 -13.17
N THR A 125 -8.44 -1.40 -12.07
CA THR A 125 -8.46 -0.83 -10.72
C THR A 125 -7.51 -1.56 -9.79
N GLY A 126 -6.60 -0.83 -9.15
CA GLY A 126 -5.68 -1.32 -8.13
C GLY A 126 -5.95 -0.71 -6.77
N ARG A 127 -5.89 -1.51 -5.70
CA ARG A 127 -6.05 -1.06 -4.31
C ARG A 127 -4.74 -1.27 -3.55
N PHE A 128 -4.22 -0.19 -2.98
CA PHE A 128 -2.98 -0.16 -2.22
C PHE A 128 -3.26 0.17 -0.76
N VAL A 129 -2.52 -0.46 0.16
CA VAL A 129 -2.52 -0.10 1.58
C VAL A 129 -1.10 0.35 1.94
N TYR A 130 -0.94 1.65 2.17
CA TYR A 130 0.34 2.23 2.58
C TYR A 130 0.42 2.26 4.11
N THR A 131 1.56 1.86 4.65
CA THR A 131 1.95 2.02 6.05
C THR A 131 3.39 2.55 6.11
N LYS A 132 3.60 3.64 6.86
CA LYS A 132 4.89 4.32 6.93
C LYS A 132 6.00 3.44 7.53
N ALA A 133 5.67 2.64 8.55
CA ALA A 133 6.63 1.75 9.22
C ALA A 133 7.28 0.70 8.30
N VAL A 134 6.61 0.32 7.20
CA VAL A 134 7.16 -0.68 6.26
C VAL A 134 8.03 -0.03 5.18
N HIS A 135 7.80 1.24 4.87
CA HIS A 135 8.51 1.95 3.79
C HIS A 135 9.68 2.81 4.28
N HIS A 136 9.85 2.96 5.59
CA HIS A 136 10.94 3.76 6.17
C HIS A 136 12.24 2.98 6.33
N ASP A 137 12.17 1.65 6.47
CA ASP A 137 13.35 0.79 6.66
C ASP A 137 14.22 0.68 5.39
N GLU A 138 13.65 0.82 4.19
CA GLU A 138 14.42 0.75 2.92
C GLU A 138 15.18 2.04 2.57
N MET A 139 14.89 3.18 3.22
CA MET A 139 15.50 4.48 2.88
C MET A 139 16.67 4.91 3.79
N GLN A 140 17.04 4.13 4.81
CA GLN A 140 18.12 4.50 5.75
C GLN A 140 19.46 3.77 5.56
N GLU A 141 19.64 2.88 4.58
CA GLU A 141 20.90 2.15 4.39
C GLU A 141 21.83 2.71 3.29
N LYS A 142 21.80 4.02 3.06
CA LYS A 142 22.85 4.75 2.31
C LYS A 142 23.31 5.99 3.07
N HIS A 143 23.75 5.81 4.31
CA HIS A 143 24.58 6.80 4.98
C HIS A 143 26.05 6.38 4.90
N HIS A 144 26.80 7.20 4.17
CA HIS A 144 28.26 7.39 4.15
C HIS A 144 29.13 6.37 4.90
N ASP A 145 29.82 5.52 4.16
CA ASP A 145 31.22 5.18 4.46
C ASP A 145 32.10 6.08 3.59
N GLU A 146 32.23 7.34 3.99
CA GLU A 146 33.34 8.19 3.60
C GLU A 146 33.72 9.02 4.82
N LYS A 147 34.68 8.49 5.60
CA LYS A 147 35.67 9.13 6.47
C LYS A 147 36.61 8.02 6.95
N ASP A 148 37.90 8.17 7.13
CA ASP A 148 38.92 9.14 6.75
C ASP A 148 40.25 8.39 6.97
N GLU A 149 41.30 8.94 6.39
CA GLU A 149 42.67 8.49 6.27
C GLU A 149 43.41 7.91 7.51
N HIS A 150 44.55 7.30 7.17
CA HIS A 150 45.77 7.03 7.96
C HIS A 150 45.77 5.82 8.90
N HIS A 151 46.62 4.83 8.57
CA HIS A 151 47.87 4.60 9.33
C HIS A 151 48.79 3.63 8.57
N ASP A 152 49.93 4.18 8.13
CA ASP A 152 51.30 3.65 8.23
C ASP A 152 51.63 2.25 7.66
N MET A 153 52.56 2.18 6.70
CA MET A 153 53.58 1.13 6.69
C MET A 153 54.78 1.46 5.76
N LYS A 154 55.89 1.80 6.44
CA LYS A 154 57.31 1.49 6.17
C LYS A 154 57.95 1.81 4.83
#